data_AF-A0A0L8AKI7-F1
#
_entry.id   AF-A0A0L8AKI7-F1
#
_cell.length_a   1.000
_cell.length_b   1.000
_cell.length_c   1.000
_cell.angle_alpha   90.00
_cell.angle_beta   90.00
_cell.angle_gamma   90.00
#
_symmetry.space_group_name_H-M   'P 1'
#
loop_
_entity.id
_entity.type
_entity.pdbx_description
1 polymer ?
#
loop_
_entity_poly.entity_id
_entity_poly.type
_entity_poly.pdbx_seq_one_letter_code
_entity_poly.pdbx_strand_id
1 'polypeptide(L)'
;MFDSREYPKSLEETTFERWLEEGRESKMRYEYMLVVWDDLESDYHPEYVENRTLINKHPFWGNATGHSTTVAVYDLYSEARITVQ
;
A
#
# COMPACT_ATOMS: atom_id res chain seq x y z
N MET A 1 -8.03 -11.17 2.68
CA MET A 1 -6.58 -10.80 2.78
C MET A 1 -6.27 -10.18 4.15
N PHE A 2 -4.99 -10.13 4.58
CA PHE A 2 -4.52 -9.49 5.84
C PHE A 2 -5.09 -9.99 7.20
N ASP A 3 -5.44 -11.27 7.34
CA ASP A 3 -5.91 -11.86 8.62
C ASP A 3 -4.76 -12.35 9.54
N SER A 4 -3.57 -11.74 9.42
CA SER A 4 -2.39 -12.16 10.19
C SER A 4 -2.19 -11.24 11.39
N ARG A 5 -1.86 -11.85 12.54
CA ARG A 5 -1.50 -11.22 13.84
C ARG A 5 -0.45 -10.09 13.80
N GLU A 6 0.14 -9.85 12.63
CA GLU A 6 1.20 -8.89 12.38
C GLU A 6 0.67 -7.49 12.03
N TYR A 7 -0.62 -7.36 11.65
CA TYR A 7 -1.21 -6.10 11.25
C TYR A 7 -2.30 -5.64 12.23
N PRO A 8 -2.39 -4.33 12.52
CA PRO A 8 -3.30 -3.80 13.52
C PRO A 8 -4.79 -3.97 13.20
N LYS A 9 -5.16 -4.10 11.91
CA LYS A 9 -6.54 -4.25 11.46
C LYS A 9 -6.62 -5.15 10.22
N SER A 10 -7.74 -5.84 10.04
CA SER A 10 -8.01 -6.60 8.82
C SER A 10 -8.47 -5.64 7.73
N LEU A 11 -7.88 -5.73 6.54
CA LEU A 11 -8.32 -5.00 5.35
C LEU A 11 -9.33 -5.86 4.57
N GLU A 12 -10.52 -5.33 4.34
CA GLU A 12 -11.54 -6.01 3.53
C GLU A 12 -11.07 -6.20 2.10
N GLU A 13 -11.34 -7.39 1.54
CA GLU A 13 -10.90 -7.76 0.19
C GLU A 13 -11.52 -6.87 -0.88
N THR A 14 -12.81 -6.54 -0.73
CA THR A 14 -13.53 -5.62 -1.61
C THR A 14 -12.92 -4.22 -1.65
N THR A 15 -12.48 -3.71 -0.50
CA THR A 15 -11.79 -2.42 -0.39
C THR A 15 -10.44 -2.47 -1.10
N PHE A 16 -9.69 -3.56 -0.91
CA PHE A 16 -8.40 -3.77 -1.56
C PHE A 16 -8.53 -3.89 -3.08
N GLU A 17 -9.48 -4.69 -3.57
CA GLU A 17 -9.75 -4.86 -5.01
C GLU A 17 -10.12 -3.52 -5.66
N ARG A 18 -10.96 -2.72 -4.98
CA ARG A 18 -11.31 -1.38 -5.44
C ARG A 18 -10.07 -0.49 -5.59
N TRP A 19 -9.14 -0.51 -4.65
CA TRP A 19 -7.92 0.29 -4.76
C TRP A 19 -7.04 -0.16 -5.93
N LEU A 20 -6.92 -1.46 -6.18
CA LEU A 20 -6.22 -1.98 -7.36
C LEU A 20 -6.87 -1.52 -8.67
N GLU A 21 -8.20 -1.49 -8.72
CA GLU A 21 -8.96 -1.00 -9.87
C GLU A 21 -8.74 0.51 -10.06
N GLU A 22 -8.93 1.32 -8.99
CA GLU A 22 -8.74 2.78 -9.01
C GLU A 22 -7.32 3.18 -9.44
N GLY A 23 -6.30 2.46 -8.97
CA GLY A 23 -4.91 2.67 -9.37
C GLY A 23 -4.66 2.43 -10.87
N ARG A 24 -5.30 1.39 -11.43
CA ARG A 24 -5.17 1.02 -12.85
C ARG A 24 -5.97 1.89 -13.80
N GLU A 25 -7.17 2.29 -13.39
CA GLU A 25 -8.04 3.17 -14.17
C GLU A 25 -7.62 4.65 -14.08
N SER A 26 -6.68 4.97 -13.19
CA SER A 26 -6.11 6.30 -13.06
C SER A 26 -5.53 6.79 -14.39
N LYS A 27 -5.78 8.07 -14.69
CA LYS A 27 -5.18 8.74 -15.86
C LYS A 27 -3.66 8.91 -15.73
N MET A 28 -3.14 8.83 -14.50
CA MET A 28 -1.71 8.83 -14.22
C MET A 28 -1.17 7.41 -14.34
N ARG A 29 0.07 7.28 -14.83
CA ARG A 29 0.70 5.97 -15.07
C ARG A 29 1.30 5.42 -13.78
N TYR A 30 0.45 5.11 -12.82
CA TYR A 30 0.88 4.43 -11.61
C TYR A 30 1.27 2.99 -11.92
N GLU A 31 2.46 2.59 -11.48
CA GLU A 31 2.97 1.22 -11.61
C GLU A 31 2.71 0.42 -10.33
N TYR A 32 2.66 1.10 -9.18
CA TYR A 32 2.57 0.47 -7.87
C TYR A 32 1.51 1.10 -6.99
N MET A 33 0.92 0.28 -6.14
CA MET A 33 0.06 0.67 -5.04
C MET A 33 0.70 0.28 -3.72
N LEU A 34 0.90 1.25 -2.84
CA LEU A 34 1.34 1.06 -1.47
C LEU A 34 0.11 0.97 -0.59
N VAL A 35 0.07 -0.03 0.27
CA VAL A 35 -0.89 -0.09 1.38
C VAL A 35 -0.20 0.57 2.56
N VAL A 36 -0.74 1.70 3.01
CA VAL A 36 -0.18 2.52 4.08
C VAL A 36 -1.11 2.44 5.27
N TRP A 37 -0.55 2.15 6.44
CA TRP A 37 -1.22 2.27 7.72
C TRP A 37 -1.04 3.69 8.25
N ASP A 38 -2.13 4.35 8.59
CA ASP A 38 -2.11 5.59 9.34
C ASP A 38 -2.45 5.35 10.81
N ASP A 39 -1.53 5.68 11.70
CA ASP A 39 -1.69 5.49 13.14
C ASP A 39 -2.70 6.48 13.74
N LEU A 40 -2.79 7.71 13.20
CA LEU A 40 -3.70 8.73 13.70
C LEU A 40 -5.15 8.40 13.37
N GLU A 41 -5.41 7.97 12.13
CA GLU A 41 -6.74 7.55 11.70
C GLU A 41 -7.04 6.09 12.08
N SER A 42 -6.01 5.33 12.47
CA SER A 42 -6.09 3.90 12.76
C SER A 42 -6.76 3.12 11.61
N ASP A 43 -6.36 3.46 10.38
CA ASP A 43 -6.93 2.91 9.15
C ASP A 43 -5.90 2.74 8.04
N TYR A 44 -6.28 1.98 7.00
CA TYR A 44 -5.43 1.77 5.84
C TYR A 44 -5.89 2.67 4.70
N HIS A 45 -4.93 3.16 3.93
CA HIS A 45 -5.22 3.85 2.68
C HIS A 45 -4.27 3.42 1.57
N PRO A 46 -4.70 3.53 0.30
CA PRO A 46 -3.84 3.27 -0.83
C PRO A 46 -3.06 4.54 -1.17
N GLU A 47 -1.80 4.37 -1.51
CA GLU A 47 -0.99 5.42 -2.11
C GLU A 47 -0.40 4.91 -3.41
N TYR A 48 -0.52 5.69 -4.48
CA TYR A 48 -0.15 5.25 -5.82
C TYR A 48 1.12 5.94 -6.27
N VAL A 49 2.06 5.17 -6.84
CA VAL A 49 3.33 5.72 -7.32
C VAL A 49 3.68 5.20 -8.70
N GLU A 50 4.34 6.07 -9.47
CA GLU A 50 4.68 5.82 -10.87
C GLU A 50 5.91 4.93 -11.05
N ASN A 51 6.75 4.77 -10.03
CA ASN A 51 7.94 3.93 -10.13
C ASN A 51 8.45 3.46 -8.77
N ARG A 52 9.34 2.46 -8.81
CA ARG A 52 9.91 1.83 -7.62
C ARG A 52 10.79 2.76 -6.78
N THR A 53 11.42 3.77 -7.38
CA THR A 53 12.26 4.75 -6.65
C THR A 53 11.41 5.64 -5.75
N LEU A 54 10.18 5.95 -6.15
CA LEU A 54 9.24 6.71 -5.32
C LEU A 54 8.80 5.90 -4.10
N ILE A 55 8.66 4.58 -4.22
CA ILE A 55 8.32 3.70 -3.08
C ILE A 55 9.30 3.88 -1.92
N ASN A 56 10.60 3.98 -2.22
CA ASN A 56 11.65 4.14 -1.20
C ASN A 56 11.60 5.49 -0.45
N LYS A 57 10.78 6.44 -0.90
CA LYS A 57 10.57 7.71 -0.19
C LYS A 57 9.55 7.56 0.95
N HIS A 58 8.81 6.46 0.99
CA HIS A 58 7.81 6.20 2.01
C HIS A 58 8.41 5.36 3.14
N PRO A 59 8.15 5.72 4.40
CA PRO A 59 8.66 4.99 5.54
C PRO A 59 7.97 3.63 5.64
N PHE A 60 8.76 2.56 5.80
CA PHE A 60 8.26 1.19 5.94
C PHE A 60 8.04 0.79 7.40
N TRP A 61 7.10 -0.14 7.59
CA TRP A 61 6.77 -0.69 8.91
C TRP A 61 8.04 -1.22 9.60
N GLY A 62 8.27 -0.78 10.84
CA GLY A 62 9.47 -1.12 11.63
C GLY A 62 10.61 -0.10 11.58
N ASN A 63 10.66 0.76 10.55
CA ASN A 63 11.68 1.83 10.42
C ASN A 63 11.07 3.25 10.48
N ALA A 64 9.74 3.36 10.50
CA ALA A 64 9.04 4.64 10.51
C ALA A 64 9.08 5.32 11.90
N THR A 65 9.53 6.58 11.94
CA THR A 65 9.36 7.48 13.11
C THR A 65 8.13 8.39 12.99
N GLY A 66 7.36 8.23 11.91
CA GLY A 66 6.17 9.03 11.60
C GLY A 66 4.87 8.30 11.92
N HIS A 67 3.75 8.98 11.66
CA HIS A 67 2.41 8.46 11.91
C HIS A 67 1.87 7.55 10.80
N SER A 68 2.44 7.63 9.59
CA SER A 68 2.01 6.82 8.45
C SER A 68 3.16 5.91 8.02
N THR A 69 2.84 4.67 7.64
CA THR A 69 3.86 3.66 7.34
C THR A 69 3.38 2.67 6.30
N THR A 70 4.22 2.37 5.32
CA THR A 70 3.93 1.38 4.28
C THR A 70 4.04 -0.02 4.86
N VAL A 71 2.96 -0.80 4.76
CA VAL A 71 2.87 -2.19 5.25
C VAL A 71 3.00 -3.22 4.12
N ALA A 72 2.59 -2.84 2.92
CA ALA A 72 2.71 -3.68 1.74
C ALA A 72 2.78 -2.83 0.47
N VAL A 73 3.30 -3.44 -0.59
CA VAL A 73 3.44 -2.81 -1.90
C VAL A 73 3.01 -3.83 -2.94
N TYR A 74 2.19 -3.39 -3.89
CA TYR A 74 1.62 -4.20 -4.95
C TYR A 74 1.95 -3.59 -6.30
N ASP A 75 2.29 -4.44 -7.25
CA ASP A 75 2.42 -4.07 -8.65
C ASP A 75 1.02 -4.04 -9.29
N LEU A 76 0.62 -2.89 -9.85
CA LEU A 76 -0.74 -2.70 -10.38
C LEU A 76 -0.98 -3.54 -11.64
N TYR A 77 0.08 -3.90 -12.37
CA TYR A 77 -0.04 -4.64 -13.62
C TYR A 77 -0.27 -6.14 -13.37
N SER A 78 0.50 -6.73 -12.45
CA SER A 78 0.45 -8.14 -12.09
C SER A 78 -0.42 -8.46 -10.88
N GLU A 79 -0.88 -7.42 -10.16
CA GLU A 79 -1.56 -7.50 -8.85
C GLU A 79 -0.76 -8.25 -7.78
N ALA A 80 0.52 -8.52 -8.03
CA ALA A 80 1.36 -9.27 -7.12
C ALA A 80 1.92 -8.35 -6.04
N ARG A 81 1.98 -8.86 -4.80
CA ARG A 81 2.75 -8.21 -3.74
C ARG A 81 4.23 -8.26 -4.10
N ILE A 82 4.89 -7.12 -4.08
CA ILE A 82 6.33 -7.03 -4.30
C ILE A 82 7.07 -6.76 -2.99
N THR A 83 8.29 -7.29 -2.90
CA THR A 83 9.20 -6.98 -1.80
C THR A 83 10.14 -5.88 -2.25
N VAL A 84 10.19 -4.81 -1.46
CA VAL A 84 11.11 -3.69 -1.68
C VAL A 84 12.24 -3.87 -0.68
N GLN A 85 13.47 -3.99 -1.20
CA GLN A 85 14.70 -4.19 -0.43
C GLN A 85 15.52 -2.91 -0.43
#